data_AF-A0A2V9V9R2-F1
#
_entry.id   AF-A0A2V9V9R2-F1
#
_cell.length_a   1.000
_cell.length_b   1.000
_cell.length_c   1.000
_cell.angle_alpha   90.00
_cell.angle_beta   90.00
_cell.angle_gamma   90.00
#
_symmetry.space_group_name_H-M   'P 1'
#
loop_
_entity.id
_entity.type
_entity.pdbx_description
1 polymer ?
#
loop_
_entity_poly.entity_id
_entity_poly.type
_entity_poly.pdbx_seq_one_letter_code
_entity_poly.pdbx_strand_id
1 'polypeptide(L)' 'MIHEYSPDKFSVVENATTQEGARTMALDPKTHQVFTVTAKFGPPPAATAQQPHPRPSILPDSFVVLVLGK' A
#
# COMPACT_ATOMS: atom_id res chain seq x y z
N MET A 1 -1.61 4.77 11.55
CA MET A 1 -1.55 4.16 12.89
C MET A 1 -2.67 4.69 13.75
N ILE A 2 -3.40 3.77 14.38
CA ILE A 2 -4.46 4.08 15.34
C ILE A 2 -3.99 3.56 16.70
N HIS A 3 -4.23 4.32 17.77
CA HIS A 3 -4.02 3.88 19.14
C HIS A 3 -5.35 3.79 19.87
N GLU A 4 -5.57 2.64 20.51
CA GLU A 4 -6.73 2.36 21.36
C GLU A 4 -6.40 2.72 22.81
N TYR A 5 -7.14 3.65 23.39
CA TYR A 5 -7.02 4.00 24.81
C TYR A 5 -7.99 3.20 25.69
N SER A 6 -9.12 2.77 25.13
CA SER A 6 -10.13 1.90 25.74
C SER A 6 -10.97 1.25 24.63
N PRO A 7 -11.81 0.22 24.91
CA PRO A 7 -12.55 -0.54 23.89
C PRO A 7 -13.37 0.30 22.90
N ASP A 8 -13.82 1.48 23.32
CA ASP A 8 -14.61 2.41 22.51
C ASP A 8 -13.88 3.73 22.20
N LYS A 9 -12.59 3.85 22.53
CA LYS A 9 -11.81 5.08 22.37
C LYS A 9 -10.55 4.84 21.56
N PHE A 10 -10.61 5.24 20.30
CA PHE A 10 -9.51 5.19 19.35
C PHE A 10 -9.08 6.60 18.94
N SER A 11 -7.80 6.80 18.72
CA SER A 11 -7.28 8.02 18.09
C SER A 11 -6.37 7.69 16.93
N VAL A 12 -6.44 8.50 15.88
CA VAL A 12 -5.45 8.46 14.80
C VAL A 12 -4.19 9.16 15.31
N VAL A 13 -3.11 8.40 15.44
CA VAL A 13 -1.81 8.93 15.85
C VAL A 13 -1.03 9.44 14.65
N GLU A 14 -1.17 8.78 13.50
CA GLU A 14 -0.42 9.11 12.28
C GLU A 14 -1.09 8.49 11.05
N ASN A 15 -0.93 9.11 9.88
CA ASN A 15 -1.21 8.49 8.59
C ASN A 15 0.12 8.24 7.86
N ALA A 16 0.53 6.98 7.74
CA ALA A 16 1.75 6.62 7.05
C ALA A 16 1.57 6.71 5.54
N THR A 17 2.37 7.52 4.86
CA THR A 17 2.40 7.55 3.40
C THR A 17 2.96 6.23 2.88
N THR A 18 2.22 5.59 1.96
CA THR A 18 2.65 4.34 1.32
C THR A 18 3.04 4.60 -0.13
N GLN A 19 3.82 3.69 -0.72
CA GLN A 19 4.10 3.75 -2.15
C GLN A 19 2.81 3.51 -2.96
N GLU A 20 2.76 4.09 -4.16
CA GLU A 20 1.61 3.90 -5.06
C GLU A 20 1.31 2.41 -5.28
N GLY A 21 0.02 2.06 -5.26
CA GLY A 21 -0.43 0.69 -5.48
C GLY A 21 -0.11 -0.29 -4.36
N ALA A 22 0.48 0.17 -3.24
CA ALA A 22 0.84 -0.70 -2.12
C ALA A 22 -0.40 -1.36 -1.49
N ARG A 23 -0.29 -2.67 -1.22
CA ARG A 23 -1.34 -3.45 -0.56
C ARG A 23 -0.82 -4.08 0.72
N THR A 24 -1.55 -3.88 1.82
CA THR A 24 -1.24 -4.50 3.11
C THR A 24 -1.38 -6.02 3.03
N MET A 25 -0.34 -6.74 3.43
CA MET A 25 -0.29 -8.20 3.45
C MET A 25 -0.46 -8.76 4.85
N ALA A 26 0.24 -8.18 5.83
CA ALA A 26 0.23 -8.67 7.21
C ALA A 26 0.49 -7.55 8.22
N LEU A 27 -0.01 -7.75 9.43
CA LEU A 27 0.32 -6.98 10.63
C LEU A 27 0.92 -7.97 11.64
N ASP A 28 2.11 -7.69 12.15
CA ASP A 28 2.64 -8.37 13.32
C ASP A 28 2.21 -7.61 14.58
N PRO A 29 1.33 -8.18 15.43
CA PRO A 29 0.85 -7.51 16.63
C PRO A 29 1.91 -7.39 17.73
N LYS A 30 3.01 -8.16 17.68
CA LYS A 30 4.07 -8.09 18.69
C LYS A 30 5.00 -6.91 18.45
N THR A 31 5.39 -6.70 17.20
CA THR A 31 6.31 -5.63 16.80
C THR A 31 5.60 -4.40 16.23
N HIS A 32 4.29 -4.49 16.03
CA HIS A 32 3.47 -3.47 15.35
C HIS A 32 3.97 -3.11 13.94
N GLN A 33 4.68 -4.04 13.29
CA GLN A 33 5.12 -3.89 11.91
C GLN A 33 4.00 -4.29 10.95
N VAL A 34 3.76 -3.44 9.96
CA VAL A 34 2.87 -3.69 8.84
C VAL A 34 3.71 -4.00 7.61
N PHE A 35 3.51 -5.18 7.04
CA PHE A 35 4.15 -5.60 5.80
C PHE A 35 3.22 -5.26 4.64
N THR A 36 3.72 -4.45 3.71
CA THR A 36 3.01 -4.07 2.49
C THR A 36 3.86 -4.42 1.27
N VAL A 37 3.20 -4.62 0.13
CA VAL A 37 3.87 -4.97 -1.12
C VAL A 37 3.46 -4.01 -2.22
N THR A 38 4.42 -3.67 -3.09
CA THR A 38 4.14 -2.91 -4.30
C THR A 38 5.16 -3.24 -5.41
N ALA A 39 4.96 -2.66 -6.58
CA ALA A 39 5.91 -2.66 -7.68
C ALA A 39 5.83 -1.33 -8.44
N LYS A 40 6.82 -1.04 -9.29
CA LYS A 40 6.78 0.17 -10.13
C LYS A 40 5.84 -0.04 -11.31
N PHE A 41 5.01 0.96 -11.58
CA PHE A 41 4.12 0.98 -12.73
C PHE A 41 4.76 1.74 -13.89
N GLY A 42 4.66 1.16 -15.09
CA GLY A 42 5.03 1.84 -16.33
C GLY A 42 3.99 2.89 -16.74
N PRO A 43 4.20 3.61 -17.85
CA PRO A 43 3.17 4.48 -18.40
C PRO A 43 1.93 3.64 -18.79
N PRO A 44 0.70 4.16 -18.56
CA PRO A 44 -0.50 3.51 -19.08
C PRO A 44 -0.43 3.48 -20.62
N PRO A 45 -0.87 2.38 -21.26
CA PRO A 45 -1.05 2.35 -22.70
C PRO A 45 -2.01 3.46 -23.18
N ALA A 46 -1.97 3.78 -24.47
CA ALA A 46 -2.95 4.69 -25.06
C ALA A 46 -4.38 4.12 -24.91
N ALA A 47 -5.33 4.97 -24.54
CA ALA A 47 -6.73 4.60 -24.47
C ALA A 47 -7.26 4.20 -25.86
N THR A 48 -8.09 3.17 -25.91
CA THR A 48 -8.80 2.73 -27.13
C THR A 48 -10.31 2.77 -26.90
N ALA A 49 -11.11 2.70 -27.97
CA ALA A 49 -12.57 2.64 -27.84
C ALA A 49 -13.03 1.40 -27.03
N GLN A 50 -12.30 0.30 -27.13
CA GLN A 50 -12.56 -0.94 -26.40
C GLN A 50 -12.02 -0.91 -24.96
N GLN A 51 -10.96 -0.13 -24.70
CA GLN A 51 -10.38 0.03 -23.37
C GLN A 51 -10.07 1.52 -23.11
N PRO A 52 -11.08 2.30 -22.68
CA PRO A 52 -10.91 3.74 -22.44
C PRO A 52 -10.05 4.06 -21.21
N HIS A 53 -9.89 3.12 -20.28
CA HIS A 53 -9.10 3.28 -19.05
C HIS A 53 -8.07 2.14 -18.90
N PRO A 54 -7.04 2.09 -19.75
CA PRO A 54 -6.04 1.04 -19.69
C PRO A 54 -5.22 1.15 -18.41
N ARG A 55 -4.94 0.01 -17.77
CA ARG A 55 -4.13 -0.02 -16.55
C ARG A 55 -2.63 -0.02 -16.91
N PRO A 56 -1.81 0.75 -16.17
CA PRO A 56 -0.36 0.59 -16.19
C PRO A 56 0.08 -0.85 -15.94
N SER A 57 1.09 -1.31 -16.67
CA SER A 57 1.75 -2.59 -16.41
C SER A 57 2.79 -2.45 -15.30
N ILE A 58 3.05 -3.56 -14.59
CA ILE A 58 4.15 -3.64 -13.63
C ILE A 58 5.48 -3.78 -14.40
N LEU A 59 6.48 -3.01 -14.00
CA LEU A 59 7.83 -3.13 -14.55
C LEU A 59 8.50 -4.42 -14.02
N PRO A 60 9.19 -5.20 -14.87
CA PRO A 60 9.97 -6.35 -14.41
C PRO A 60 10.94 -5.98 -13.30
N ASP A 61 11.21 -6.94 -12.40
CA ASP A 61 12.19 -6.83 -11.31
C ASP A 61 11.99 -5.62 -10.37
N SER A 62 10.77 -5.09 -10.28
CA SER A 62 10.45 -3.91 -9.45
C SER A 62 9.61 -4.21 -8.21
N PHE A 63 9.27 -5.48 -7.98
CA PHE A 63 8.50 -5.89 -6.82
C PHE A 63 9.31 -5.70 -5.53
N VAL A 64 8.68 -5.10 -4.52
CA VAL A 64 9.30 -4.85 -3.21
C VAL A 64 8.34 -5.18 -2.08
N VAL A 65 8.91 -5.68 -0.99
CA VAL A 65 8.26 -5.75 0.32
C VAL A 65 8.72 -4.54 1.13
N LEU A 66 7.78 -3.76 1.63
CA LEU A 66 8.04 -2.63 2.51
C LEU A 66 7.55 -2.97 3.90
N VAL A 67 8.36 -2.63 4.90
CA VAL A 67 7.99 -2.73 6.31
C VAL A 67 7.67 -1.33 6.80
N LEU A 68 6.43 -1.13 7.24
CA LEU A 68 5.99 0.10 7.88
C LEU A 68 5.94 -0.19 9.38
N GLY A 69 6.80 0.46 10.14
CA GLY A 69 6.83 0.40 11.59
C GLY A 69 7.03 1.80 12.15
N LYS A 70 6.77 1.93 13.45
CA LYS A 70 7.28 3.07 14.22
C LYS A 70 8.69 2.78 14.71
#